data_AF-A0A1H3CQ54-F1
#
_entry.id   AF-A0A1H3CQ54-F1
#
_cell.length_a   1.000
_cell.length_b   1.000
_cell.length_c   1.000
_cell.angle_alpha   90.00
_cell.angle_beta   90.00
_cell.angle_gamma   90.00
#
_symmetry.space_group_name_H-M   'P 1'
#
loop_
_entity.id
_entity.type
_entity.pdbx_description
1 polymer ?
#
loop_
_entity_poly.entity_id
_entity_poly.type
_entity_poly.pdbx_seq_one_letter_code
_entity_poly.pdbx_strand_id
1 'polypeptide(L)'
;MANLARIATVGSGAQLLLVAGDVPGLPEALRALVGQALTLTPCDTVAAALAHDTQAPVLVPVQMPLGYLQAAFRQGTPPGAALAGWRDTHAALLRDCRRARRRVVMVDVATLLAGGTYLSGVFADALAQRLGVVFGPAGTVPGADHVTDTDTDTDTDTDTDTDTDTGAQSMAEGAAIAGLSSLHATVAAALLATDAQALTLLDELEAMCLGPVSPRLPDPQMIVAAAQVVDRLTEEPRLLHDSLAQTRAEVDSLTGERGLLRDSLAQVQGDVDRLAKERGLLRESLTQAQAEVDRLAEERGLLRENLAQLLAETERLQEAQAAGARQILHDSQAARAESALLNARVAALRRQLEDAQVQHDARAAVSGAQILRLSAELQATRDHVARIHASSSWRVTRPMRAVRRRLGRS
;
A
#
# COMPACT_ATOMS: atom_id res chain seq x y z
N MET A 1 15.50 -67.89 -30.64
CA MET A 1 16.11 -68.07 -29.30
C MET A 1 15.81 -69.49 -28.84
N ALA A 2 16.82 -70.25 -28.40
CA ALA A 2 16.57 -71.57 -27.84
C ALA A 2 15.88 -71.38 -26.47
N ASN A 3 14.66 -71.91 -26.33
CA ASN A 3 13.93 -71.89 -25.06
C ASN A 3 14.62 -72.87 -24.11
N LEU A 4 15.64 -72.40 -23.40
CA LEU A 4 16.29 -73.15 -22.34
C LEU A 4 15.26 -73.37 -21.22
N ALA A 5 14.65 -74.54 -21.20
CA ALA A 5 13.88 -75.02 -20.07
C ALA A 5 14.85 -75.24 -18.89
N ARG A 6 14.38 -75.09 -17.66
CA ARG A 6 15.14 -75.51 -16.47
C ARG A 6 14.23 -76.32 -15.57
N ILE A 7 14.64 -77.55 -15.26
CA ILE A 7 14.04 -78.42 -14.26
C ILE A 7 14.48 -77.91 -12.90
N ALA A 8 13.55 -77.56 -12.02
CA ALA A 8 13.88 -77.46 -10.61
C ALA A 8 13.54 -78.77 -9.91
N THR A 9 14.34 -79.15 -8.92
CA THR A 9 13.96 -80.16 -7.93
C THR A 9 13.98 -79.53 -6.54
N VAL A 10 12.93 -79.83 -5.77
CA VAL A 10 12.73 -79.41 -4.38
C VAL A 10 12.97 -80.64 -3.50
N GLY A 11 13.57 -80.47 -2.32
CA GLY A 11 14.10 -81.53 -1.44
C GLY A 11 13.20 -82.73 -1.07
N SER A 12 13.80 -83.64 -0.28
CA SER A 12 13.64 -85.11 -0.13
C SER A 12 12.26 -85.80 -0.14
N GLY A 13 11.34 -85.51 -1.07
CA GLY A 13 10.20 -86.42 -1.30
C GLY A 13 9.17 -86.01 -2.34
N ALA A 14 9.02 -84.72 -2.62
CA ALA A 14 8.08 -84.22 -3.64
C ALA A 14 8.85 -83.52 -4.76
N GLN A 15 9.06 -84.21 -5.88
CA GLN A 15 9.65 -83.59 -7.06
C GLN A 15 8.60 -82.64 -7.66
N LEU A 16 8.81 -81.33 -7.54
CA LEU A 16 8.06 -80.32 -8.30
C LEU A 16 8.88 -79.94 -9.51
N LEU A 17 8.44 -80.34 -10.69
CA LEU A 17 9.14 -80.05 -11.93
C LEU A 17 8.79 -78.62 -12.40
N LEU A 18 9.71 -77.68 -12.22
CA LEU A 18 9.56 -76.34 -12.81
C LEU A 18 10.02 -76.36 -14.27
N VAL A 19 9.38 -75.57 -15.13
CA VAL A 19 9.85 -75.37 -16.51
C VAL A 19 9.94 -73.87 -16.79
N ALA A 20 11.11 -73.28 -16.51
CA ALA A 20 11.34 -71.84 -16.72
C ALA A 20 11.86 -71.54 -18.12
N GLY A 21 11.42 -70.43 -18.71
CA GLY A 21 12.13 -69.75 -19.80
C GLY A 21 13.17 -68.75 -19.27
N ASP A 22 13.94 -68.13 -20.15
CA ASP A 22 14.97 -67.14 -19.79
C ASP A 22 14.36 -65.77 -19.43
N VAL A 23 13.62 -65.74 -18.32
CA VAL A 23 13.01 -64.51 -17.79
C VAL A 23 13.88 -63.97 -16.65
N PRO A 24 14.35 -62.71 -16.72
CA PRO A 24 15.12 -62.11 -15.65
C PRO A 24 14.28 -62.00 -14.36
N GLY A 25 14.86 -62.29 -13.20
CA GLY A 25 14.18 -62.22 -11.90
C GLY A 25 13.37 -63.46 -11.51
N LEU A 26 13.05 -64.33 -12.48
CA LEU A 26 12.24 -65.53 -12.22
C LEU A 26 12.95 -66.53 -11.29
N PRO A 27 14.27 -66.79 -11.39
CA PRO A 27 14.95 -67.67 -10.44
C PRO A 27 14.91 -67.16 -9.01
N GLU A 28 15.05 -65.84 -8.78
CA GLU A 28 14.92 -65.25 -7.44
C GLU A 28 13.50 -65.40 -6.90
N ALA A 29 12.48 -65.07 -7.71
CA ALA A 29 11.07 -65.20 -7.30
C ALA A 29 10.69 -66.66 -6.98
N LEU A 30 11.20 -67.63 -7.75
CA LEU A 30 10.98 -69.05 -7.48
C LEU A 30 11.69 -69.51 -6.20
N ARG A 31 12.91 -69.04 -5.92
CA ARG A 31 13.58 -69.32 -4.64
C ARG A 31 12.85 -68.68 -3.46
N ALA A 32 12.28 -67.50 -3.63
CA ALA A 32 11.47 -66.85 -2.61
C ALA A 32 10.18 -67.64 -2.32
N LEU A 33 9.56 -68.21 -3.36
CA LEU A 33 8.33 -68.99 -3.27
C LEU A 33 8.53 -70.40 -2.67
N VAL A 34 9.61 -71.08 -3.05
CA VAL A 34 9.84 -72.50 -2.74
C VAL A 34 10.89 -72.71 -1.63
N GLY A 35 11.64 -71.66 -1.28
CA GLY A 35 12.73 -71.70 -0.30
C GLY A 35 14.11 -72.02 -0.91
N GLN A 36 15.16 -72.04 -0.08
CA GLN A 36 16.56 -72.13 -0.52
C GLN A 36 16.98 -73.50 -1.10
N ALA A 37 16.14 -74.54 -1.01
CA ALA A 37 16.47 -75.91 -1.43
C ALA A 37 16.14 -76.21 -2.92
N LEU A 38 16.21 -75.21 -3.80
CA LEU A 38 15.85 -75.32 -5.21
C LEU A 38 17.10 -75.60 -6.08
N THR A 39 17.20 -76.80 -6.64
CA THR A 39 18.29 -77.12 -7.61
C THR A 39 17.76 -76.99 -9.04
N LEU A 40 18.36 -76.11 -9.85
CA LEU A 40 17.97 -75.88 -11.25
C LEU A 40 18.90 -76.64 -12.21
N THR A 41 18.36 -77.61 -12.93
CA THR A 41 19.03 -78.36 -14.00
C THR A 41 18.55 -77.85 -15.36
N PRO A 42 19.44 -77.43 -16.28
CA PRO A 42 19.04 -76.99 -17.61
C PRO A 42 18.46 -78.14 -18.46
N CYS A 43 17.53 -77.82 -19.34
CA CYS A 43 16.88 -78.70 -20.29
C CYS A 43 16.68 -77.98 -21.62
N ASP A 44 16.82 -78.72 -22.72
CA ASP A 44 16.79 -78.11 -24.05
C ASP A 44 15.37 -77.77 -24.52
N THR A 45 14.35 -78.45 -23.99
CA THR A 45 12.94 -78.22 -24.37
C THR A 45 11.97 -78.50 -23.22
N VAL A 46 10.77 -77.90 -23.30
CA VAL A 46 9.66 -78.17 -22.37
C VAL A 46 9.24 -79.63 -22.42
N ALA A 47 9.17 -80.22 -23.62
CA ALA A 47 8.87 -81.64 -23.79
C ALA A 47 9.89 -82.55 -23.09
N ALA A 48 11.18 -82.24 -23.16
CA ALA A 48 12.23 -82.99 -22.45
C ALA A 48 12.09 -82.86 -20.94
N ALA A 49 11.77 -81.66 -20.44
CA ALA A 49 11.50 -81.45 -19.01
C ALA A 49 10.30 -82.30 -18.56
N LEU A 50 9.17 -82.23 -19.28
CA LEU A 50 7.95 -83.00 -18.98
C LEU A 50 8.15 -84.52 -19.01
N ALA A 51 9.14 -85.01 -19.76
CA ALA A 51 9.47 -86.43 -19.85
C ALA A 51 10.39 -86.93 -18.72
N HIS A 52 11.05 -86.03 -17.98
CA HIS A 52 12.05 -86.38 -16.95
C HIS A 52 11.44 -87.12 -15.75
N ASP A 53 10.25 -86.70 -15.31
CA ASP A 53 9.46 -87.39 -14.31
C ASP A 53 8.01 -87.45 -14.80
N THR A 54 7.39 -88.63 -14.78
CA THR A 54 6.00 -88.85 -15.25
C THR A 54 4.95 -88.75 -14.14
N GLN A 55 5.36 -88.56 -12.89
CA GLN A 55 4.46 -88.50 -11.72
C GLN A 55 4.44 -87.12 -11.03
N ALA A 56 5.54 -86.37 -11.04
CA ALA A 56 5.64 -85.04 -10.44
C ALA A 56 4.60 -84.01 -10.93
N PRO A 57 4.00 -83.14 -10.09
CA PRO A 57 3.33 -81.95 -10.59
C PRO A 57 4.33 -81.02 -11.30
N VAL A 58 3.87 -80.32 -12.32
CA VAL A 58 4.70 -79.46 -13.18
C VAL A 58 4.17 -78.04 -13.11
N LEU A 59 5.01 -77.10 -12.69
CA LEU A 59 4.67 -75.68 -12.72
C LEU A 59 5.36 -75.05 -13.93
N VAL A 60 4.55 -74.50 -14.82
CA VAL A 60 5.00 -73.85 -16.05
C VAL A 60 4.72 -72.35 -15.90
N PRO A 61 5.73 -71.53 -15.56
CA PRO A 61 5.63 -70.07 -15.68
C PRO A 61 5.39 -69.69 -17.14
N VAL A 62 4.30 -68.98 -17.39
CA VAL A 62 3.92 -68.48 -18.72
C VAL A 62 3.94 -66.97 -18.71
N GLN A 63 4.50 -66.36 -19.74
CA GLN A 63 4.42 -64.92 -19.90
C GLN A 63 3.11 -64.57 -20.62
N MET A 64 2.22 -63.85 -19.95
CA MET A 64 0.97 -63.40 -20.57
C MET A 64 1.26 -62.54 -21.82
N PRO A 65 0.41 -62.60 -22.86
CA PRO A 65 0.70 -61.99 -24.16
C PRO A 65 1.04 -60.52 -24.08
N LEU A 66 0.35 -59.77 -23.20
CA LEU A 66 0.60 -58.35 -23.02
C LEU A 66 2.05 -58.10 -22.55
N GLY A 67 2.51 -58.84 -21.55
CA GLY A 67 3.87 -58.72 -21.03
C GLY A 67 4.93 -59.17 -22.03
N TYR A 68 4.65 -60.23 -22.81
CA TYR A 68 5.55 -60.70 -23.86
C TYR A 68 5.69 -59.66 -24.99
N LEU A 69 4.58 -59.14 -25.51
CA LEU A 69 4.58 -58.15 -26.59
C LEU A 69 5.24 -56.84 -26.16
N GLN A 70 4.97 -56.36 -24.94
CA GLN A 70 5.65 -55.18 -24.39
C GLN A 70 7.17 -55.38 -24.32
N ALA A 71 7.62 -56.56 -23.85
CA ALA A 71 9.05 -56.87 -23.81
C ALA A 71 9.67 -56.92 -25.21
N ALA A 72 8.98 -57.53 -26.18
CA ALA A 72 9.42 -57.60 -27.56
C ALA A 72 9.49 -56.20 -28.22
N PHE A 73 8.54 -55.30 -27.93
CA PHE A 73 8.55 -53.93 -28.45
C PHE A 73 9.68 -53.08 -27.85
N ARG A 74 9.97 -53.25 -26.55
CA ARG A 74 11.14 -52.61 -25.93
C ARG A 74 12.46 -53.05 -26.58
N GLN A 75 12.51 -54.27 -27.10
CA GLN A 75 13.66 -54.79 -27.85
C GLN A 75 13.65 -54.38 -29.33
N GLY A 76 12.69 -53.56 -29.77
CA GLY A 76 12.57 -53.10 -31.16
C GLY A 76 12.01 -54.14 -32.13
N THR A 77 11.37 -55.20 -31.63
CA THR A 77 10.77 -56.24 -32.50
C THR A 77 9.52 -55.68 -33.19
N PRO A 78 9.37 -55.86 -34.52
CA PRO A 78 8.19 -55.41 -35.24
C PRO A 78 6.91 -56.04 -34.69
N PRO A 79 5.78 -55.31 -34.64
CA PRO A 79 4.56 -55.79 -33.99
C PRO A 79 4.03 -57.14 -34.49
N GLY A 80 4.01 -57.34 -35.82
CA GLY A 80 3.58 -58.61 -36.41
C GLY A 80 4.54 -59.77 -36.12
N ALA A 81 5.84 -59.50 -36.06
CA ALA A 81 6.85 -60.52 -35.74
C ALA A 81 6.80 -60.91 -34.25
N ALA A 82 6.57 -59.94 -33.37
CA ALA A 82 6.38 -60.18 -31.94
C ALA A 82 5.12 -61.02 -31.67
N LEU A 83 4.00 -60.69 -32.32
CA LEU A 83 2.76 -61.45 -32.20
C LEU A 83 2.90 -62.87 -32.76
N ALA A 84 3.48 -63.03 -33.94
CA ALA A 84 3.75 -64.35 -34.51
C ALA A 84 4.67 -65.19 -33.61
N GLY A 85 5.76 -64.60 -33.11
CA GLY A 85 6.68 -65.25 -32.18
C GLY A 85 6.01 -65.69 -30.88
N TRP A 86 5.12 -64.85 -30.32
CA TRP A 86 4.32 -65.21 -29.15
C TRP A 86 3.43 -66.41 -29.45
N ARG A 87 2.65 -66.35 -30.53
CA ARG A 87 1.72 -67.42 -30.93
C ARG A 87 2.44 -68.75 -31.15
N ASP A 88 3.54 -68.74 -31.90
CA ASP A 88 4.28 -69.97 -32.21
C ASP A 88 4.87 -70.61 -30.95
N THR A 89 5.44 -69.77 -30.07
CA THR A 89 5.99 -70.21 -28.79
C THR A 89 4.91 -70.79 -27.88
N HIS A 90 3.78 -70.11 -27.73
CA HIS A 90 2.71 -70.53 -26.82
C HIS A 90 1.87 -71.67 -27.40
N ALA A 91 1.70 -71.76 -28.72
CA ALA A 91 1.06 -72.91 -29.36
C ALA A 91 1.91 -74.17 -29.22
N ALA A 92 3.24 -74.07 -29.33
CA ALA A 92 4.16 -75.18 -29.05
C ALA A 92 4.10 -75.59 -27.57
N LEU A 93 4.16 -74.61 -26.66
CA LEU A 93 4.04 -74.83 -25.22
C LEU A 93 2.74 -75.53 -24.85
N LEU A 94 1.60 -74.99 -25.30
CA LEU A 94 0.28 -75.58 -25.07
C LEU A 94 0.22 -77.00 -25.63
N ARG A 95 0.74 -77.25 -26.84
CA ARG A 95 0.77 -78.60 -27.44
C ARG A 95 1.51 -79.60 -26.54
N ASP A 96 2.62 -79.20 -25.93
CA ASP A 96 3.39 -80.04 -25.02
C ASP A 96 2.66 -80.21 -23.66
N CYS A 97 2.15 -79.13 -23.08
CA CYS A 97 1.36 -79.17 -21.85
C CYS A 97 0.09 -80.03 -22.00
N ARG A 98 -0.53 -80.02 -23.19
CA ARG A 98 -1.73 -80.82 -23.50
C ARG A 98 -1.48 -82.32 -23.36
N ARG A 99 -0.25 -82.80 -23.60
CA ARG A 99 0.12 -84.21 -23.43
C ARG A 99 0.24 -84.59 -21.94
N ALA A 100 0.44 -83.61 -21.06
CA ALA A 100 0.63 -83.77 -19.62
C ALA A 100 -0.48 -83.10 -18.75
N ARG A 101 -1.66 -82.80 -19.33
CA ARG A 101 -2.73 -81.94 -18.74
C ARG A 101 -3.05 -82.15 -17.27
N ARG A 102 -3.01 -83.39 -16.76
CA ARG A 102 -3.39 -83.70 -15.38
C ARG A 102 -2.39 -83.24 -14.32
N ARG A 103 -1.18 -82.86 -14.74
CA ARG A 103 -0.05 -82.55 -13.87
C ARG A 103 0.48 -81.13 -14.04
N VAL A 104 0.06 -80.42 -15.08
CA VAL A 104 0.58 -79.09 -15.42
C VAL A 104 -0.29 -78.01 -14.78
N VAL A 105 0.34 -77.15 -13.98
CA VAL A 105 -0.23 -75.89 -13.51
C VAL A 105 0.54 -74.77 -14.20
N MET A 106 -0.19 -73.94 -14.96
CA MET A 106 0.37 -72.74 -15.54
C MET A 106 0.18 -71.56 -14.59
N VAL A 107 1.18 -70.69 -14.51
CA VAL A 107 1.11 -69.47 -13.70
C VAL A 107 1.72 -68.32 -14.47
N ASP A 108 1.07 -67.17 -14.41
CA ASP A 108 1.61 -65.96 -15.01
C ASP A 108 2.91 -65.52 -14.32
N VAL A 109 3.95 -65.34 -15.13
CA VAL A 109 5.26 -64.82 -14.73
C VAL A 109 5.15 -63.49 -13.99
N ALA A 110 4.29 -62.56 -14.44
CA ALA A 110 4.16 -61.27 -13.77
C ALA A 110 3.58 -61.42 -12.35
N THR A 111 2.64 -62.36 -12.18
CA THR A 111 2.07 -62.69 -10.87
C THR A 111 3.10 -63.36 -9.96
N LEU A 112 3.96 -64.25 -10.50
CA LEU A 112 5.07 -64.85 -9.75
C LEU A 112 6.10 -63.81 -9.29
N LEU A 113 6.46 -62.86 -10.15
CA LEU A 113 7.42 -61.80 -9.82
C LEU A 113 6.84 -60.80 -8.80
N ALA A 114 5.57 -60.42 -8.95
CA ALA A 114 4.89 -59.53 -8.00
C ALA A 114 4.63 -60.20 -6.65
N GLY A 115 4.33 -61.50 -6.66
CA GLY A 115 4.05 -62.27 -5.46
C GLY A 115 5.25 -62.44 -4.52
N GLY A 116 6.47 -62.36 -5.06
CA GLY A 116 7.72 -62.46 -4.29
C GLY A 116 7.96 -61.33 -3.30
N THR A 117 7.26 -60.19 -3.40
CA THR A 117 7.47 -59.01 -2.55
C THR A 117 6.32 -58.69 -1.59
N TYR A 118 5.07 -59.02 -1.93
CA TYR A 118 3.91 -58.57 -1.13
C TYR A 118 2.79 -59.60 -0.89
N LEU A 119 2.76 -60.75 -1.59
CA LEU A 119 1.60 -61.68 -1.57
C LEU A 119 1.98 -63.12 -1.16
N SER A 120 3.16 -63.30 -0.57
CA SER A 120 3.81 -64.61 -0.44
C SER A 120 3.02 -65.65 0.35
N GLY A 121 2.12 -65.27 1.27
CA GLY A 121 1.31 -66.24 2.03
C GLY A 121 0.15 -66.82 1.20
N VAL A 122 -0.84 -66.01 0.87
CA VAL A 122 -2.10 -66.46 0.25
C VAL A 122 -1.87 -67.04 -1.16
N PHE A 123 -0.98 -66.44 -1.93
CA PHE A 123 -0.66 -66.92 -3.28
C PHE A 123 0.10 -68.24 -3.24
N ALA A 124 1.09 -68.38 -2.34
CA ALA A 124 1.83 -69.63 -2.21
C ALA A 124 0.94 -70.76 -1.70
N ASP A 125 0.04 -70.49 -0.73
CA ASP A 125 -0.90 -71.48 -0.22
C ASP A 125 -1.87 -71.97 -1.30
N ALA A 126 -2.42 -71.06 -2.11
CA ALA A 126 -3.30 -71.41 -3.22
C ALA A 126 -2.57 -72.23 -4.30
N LEU A 127 -1.32 -71.88 -4.59
CA LEU A 127 -0.50 -72.60 -5.56
C LEU A 127 -0.07 -73.98 -5.03
N ALA A 128 0.30 -74.07 -3.76
CA ALA A 128 0.62 -75.30 -3.03
C ALA A 128 -0.57 -76.27 -3.08
N GLN A 129 -1.77 -75.77 -2.75
CA GLN A 129 -3.00 -76.53 -2.80
C GLN A 129 -3.30 -77.07 -4.21
N ARG A 130 -3.06 -76.28 -5.26
CA ARG A 130 -3.28 -76.70 -6.65
C ARG A 130 -2.26 -77.72 -7.15
N LEU A 131 -1.01 -77.60 -6.72
CA LEU A 131 0.07 -78.52 -7.08
C LEU A 131 0.06 -79.79 -6.20
N GLY A 132 -0.67 -79.79 -5.10
CA GLY A 132 -0.64 -80.86 -4.10
C GLY A 132 0.72 -80.97 -3.41
N VAL A 133 1.48 -79.87 -3.33
CA VAL A 133 2.79 -79.79 -2.68
C VAL A 133 2.72 -78.82 -1.52
N VAL A 134 3.53 -79.04 -0.49
CA VAL A 134 3.69 -78.09 0.62
C VAL A 134 4.94 -77.28 0.34
N PHE A 135 4.81 -75.97 0.15
CA PHE A 135 5.98 -75.09 0.09
C PHE A 135 6.55 -74.92 1.51
N GLY A 136 7.88 -74.90 1.63
CA GLY A 136 8.53 -74.66 2.92
C GLY A 136 8.24 -73.24 3.43
N PRO A 137 8.36 -72.99 4.74
CA PRO A 137 8.22 -71.63 5.27
C PRO A 137 9.22 -70.72 4.55
N ALA A 138 8.72 -69.63 3.95
CA ALA A 138 9.57 -68.65 3.30
C ALA A 138 10.64 -68.20 4.30
N GLY A 139 11.89 -68.63 4.08
CA GLY A 139 12.99 -68.28 4.96
C GLY A 139 13.08 -66.76 5.00
N THR A 140 12.82 -66.16 6.16
CA THR A 140 13.04 -64.73 6.38
C THR A 140 14.46 -64.42 5.93
N VAL A 141 14.59 -63.65 4.86
CA VAL A 141 15.88 -63.17 4.38
C VAL A 141 16.53 -62.41 5.54
N PRO A 142 17.64 -62.90 6.11
CA PRO A 142 18.27 -62.22 7.24
C PRO A 142 18.95 -60.96 6.70
N GLY A 143 18.47 -59.78 7.08
CA GLY A 143 19.15 -58.52 6.73
C GLY A 143 18.32 -57.24 6.66
N ALA A 144 17.01 -57.23 6.96
CA ALA A 144 16.23 -55.99 7.03
C ALA A 144 16.05 -55.54 8.49
N ASP A 145 17.14 -55.12 9.13
CA ASP A 145 17.07 -54.41 10.42
C ASP A 145 16.55 -53.00 10.16
N HIS A 146 15.26 -52.78 10.46
CA HIS A 146 14.61 -51.48 10.41
C HIS A 146 14.97 -50.70 11.68
N VAL A 147 16.06 -49.94 11.62
CA VAL A 147 16.46 -48.98 12.64
C VAL A 147 15.50 -47.79 12.56
N THR A 148 14.52 -47.74 13.47
CA THR A 148 13.78 -46.51 13.79
C THR A 148 14.42 -45.89 15.02
N ASP A 149 15.44 -45.06 14.82
CA ASP A 149 15.93 -44.12 15.82
C ASP A 149 16.76 -43.05 15.12
N THR A 150 16.24 -41.83 15.06
CA THR A 150 17.05 -40.61 15.15
C THR A 150 16.15 -39.40 15.35
N ASP A 151 15.98 -39.05 16.63
CA ASP A 151 15.90 -37.64 17.03
C ASP A 151 17.20 -36.96 16.58
N THR A 152 17.09 -35.89 15.80
CA THR A 152 18.23 -34.99 15.57
C THR A 152 17.71 -33.58 15.34
N ASP A 153 17.61 -32.83 16.44
CA ASP A 153 17.68 -31.38 16.42
C ASP A 153 19.01 -30.97 15.76
N THR A 154 18.94 -30.36 14.59
CA THR A 154 20.08 -29.67 13.99
C THR A 154 19.62 -28.35 13.38
N ASP A 155 19.75 -27.29 14.17
CA ASP A 155 19.82 -25.92 13.67
C ASP A 155 20.97 -25.84 12.67
N THR A 156 20.62 -25.72 11.38
CA THR A 156 21.59 -25.41 10.33
C THR A 156 20.99 -24.34 9.44
N ASP A 157 21.31 -23.09 9.78
CA ASP A 157 21.28 -21.98 8.83
C ASP A 157 22.23 -22.34 7.69
N THR A 158 21.69 -22.63 6.52
CA THR A 158 22.47 -22.77 5.30
C THR A 158 21.69 -22.10 4.18
N ASP A 159 22.07 -20.86 3.90
CA ASP A 159 21.79 -20.18 2.64
C ASP A 159 22.25 -21.10 1.50
N THR A 160 21.28 -21.74 0.84
CA THR A 160 21.52 -22.56 -0.33
C THR A 160 20.66 -22.02 -1.47
N ASP A 161 21.15 -20.95 -2.09
CA ASP A 161 20.87 -20.64 -3.49
C ASP A 161 21.38 -21.82 -4.33
N THR A 162 20.50 -22.78 -4.59
CA THR A 162 20.82 -23.93 -5.45
C THR A 162 19.83 -23.95 -6.59
N ASP A 163 20.38 -23.82 -7.79
CA ASP A 163 19.70 -23.74 -9.07
C ASP A 163 18.67 -24.86 -9.26
N THR A 164 17.42 -24.43 -9.42
CA THR A 164 16.22 -25.26 -9.61
C THR A 164 16.10 -25.85 -11.03
N ASP A 165 17.21 -26.20 -11.71
CA ASP A 165 17.17 -26.52 -13.15
C ASP A 165 17.51 -27.97 -13.52
N THR A 166 17.93 -28.81 -12.57
CA THR A 166 18.28 -30.23 -12.85
C THR A 166 17.14 -31.22 -12.57
N GLY A 167 16.11 -30.81 -11.82
CA GLY A 167 14.96 -31.67 -11.48
C GLY A 167 13.95 -31.87 -12.62
N ALA A 168 13.90 -30.93 -13.57
CA ALA A 168 12.98 -31.00 -14.70
C ALA A 168 13.41 -32.05 -15.74
N GLN A 169 14.71 -32.31 -15.91
CA GLN A 169 15.22 -33.26 -16.90
C GLN A 169 15.05 -34.73 -16.47
N SER A 170 15.26 -35.09 -15.20
CA SER A 170 15.06 -36.47 -14.73
C SER A 170 13.58 -36.86 -14.66
N MET A 171 12.69 -35.92 -14.34
CA MET A 171 11.24 -36.14 -14.39
C MET A 171 10.70 -36.22 -15.83
N ALA A 172 11.25 -35.44 -16.76
CA ALA A 172 10.88 -35.52 -18.17
C ALA A 172 11.33 -36.86 -18.82
N GLU A 173 12.52 -37.37 -18.47
CA GLU A 173 13.03 -38.64 -18.99
C GLU A 173 12.28 -39.85 -18.38
N GLY A 174 11.93 -39.79 -17.09
CA GLY A 174 11.04 -40.76 -16.45
C GLY A 174 9.62 -40.76 -17.02
N ALA A 175 9.05 -39.58 -17.32
CA ALA A 175 7.76 -39.43 -17.96
C ALA A 175 7.76 -39.95 -19.42
N ALA A 176 8.87 -39.77 -20.15
CA ALA A 176 9.04 -40.31 -21.50
C ALA A 176 9.11 -41.85 -21.52
N ILE A 177 9.83 -42.46 -20.56
CA ILE A 177 9.91 -43.92 -20.40
C ILE A 177 8.56 -44.50 -19.95
N ALA A 178 7.84 -43.82 -19.06
CA ALA A 178 6.49 -44.19 -18.64
C ALA A 178 5.47 -44.07 -19.80
N GLY A 179 5.58 -43.01 -20.60
CA GLY A 179 4.77 -42.79 -21.80
C GLY A 179 4.99 -43.85 -22.88
N LEU A 180 6.24 -44.24 -23.13
CA LEU A 180 6.59 -45.33 -24.04
C LEU A 180 6.08 -46.70 -23.55
N SER A 181 6.13 -46.96 -22.23
CA SER A 181 5.57 -48.17 -21.64
C SER A 181 4.04 -48.24 -21.81
N SER A 182 3.36 -47.10 -21.66
CA SER A 182 1.91 -46.96 -21.87
C SER A 182 1.50 -47.14 -23.35
N LEU A 183 2.29 -46.58 -24.27
CA LEU A 183 2.07 -46.75 -25.71
C LEU A 183 2.28 -48.20 -26.15
N HIS A 184 3.34 -48.87 -25.71
CA HIS A 184 3.58 -50.29 -25.99
C HIS A 184 2.46 -51.18 -25.43
N ALA A 185 1.91 -50.85 -24.26
CA ALA A 185 0.76 -51.54 -23.70
C ALA A 185 -0.49 -51.40 -24.58
N THR A 186 -0.75 -50.18 -25.05
CA THR A 186 -1.92 -49.89 -25.89
C THR A 186 -1.82 -50.60 -27.25
N VAL A 187 -0.66 -50.56 -27.89
CA VAL A 187 -0.42 -51.24 -29.17
C VAL A 187 -0.51 -52.76 -29.01
N ALA A 188 0.04 -53.32 -27.93
CA ALA A 188 -0.05 -54.75 -27.65
C ALA A 188 -1.50 -55.19 -27.40
N ALA A 189 -2.28 -54.43 -26.64
CA ALA A 189 -3.69 -54.72 -26.41
C ALA A 189 -4.52 -54.67 -27.71
N ALA A 190 -4.28 -53.68 -28.57
CA ALA A 190 -4.97 -53.56 -29.86
C ALA A 190 -4.64 -54.73 -30.81
N LEU A 191 -3.39 -55.20 -30.84
CA LEU A 191 -2.97 -56.33 -31.66
C LEU A 191 -3.58 -57.64 -31.18
N LEU A 192 -3.68 -57.85 -29.87
CA LEU A 192 -4.33 -59.03 -29.30
C LEU A 192 -5.83 -59.02 -29.57
N ALA A 193 -6.49 -57.87 -29.47
CA ALA A 193 -7.92 -57.74 -29.72
C ALA A 193 -8.30 -57.99 -31.20
N THR A 194 -7.34 -57.86 -32.13
CA THR A 194 -7.59 -58.01 -33.57
C THR A 194 -7.19 -59.37 -34.14
N ASP A 195 -6.36 -60.16 -33.44
CA ASP A 195 -5.95 -61.50 -33.89
C ASP A 195 -6.78 -62.59 -33.17
N ALA A 196 -7.72 -63.20 -33.91
CA ALA A 196 -8.59 -64.25 -33.40
C ALA A 196 -7.85 -65.52 -32.93
N GLN A 197 -6.69 -65.83 -33.55
CA GLN A 197 -5.87 -66.97 -33.14
C GLN A 197 -5.18 -66.66 -31.80
N ALA A 198 -4.75 -65.42 -31.60
CA ALA A 198 -4.16 -64.99 -30.34
C ALA A 198 -5.17 -65.02 -29.19
N LEU A 199 -6.41 -64.58 -29.44
CA LEU A 199 -7.50 -64.67 -28.46
C LEU A 199 -7.82 -66.13 -28.09
N THR A 200 -7.88 -67.03 -29.07
CA THR A 200 -8.11 -68.47 -28.79
C THR A 200 -7.01 -69.07 -27.93
N LEU A 201 -5.75 -68.71 -28.18
CA LEU A 201 -4.62 -69.17 -27.36
C LEU A 201 -4.66 -68.54 -25.96
N LEU A 202 -5.07 -67.27 -25.85
CA LEU A 202 -5.22 -66.58 -24.58
C LEU A 202 -6.32 -67.23 -23.73
N ASP A 203 -7.50 -67.46 -24.29
CA ASP A 203 -8.61 -68.13 -23.60
C ASP A 203 -8.19 -69.51 -23.08
N GLU A 204 -7.43 -70.27 -23.88
CA GLU A 204 -6.92 -71.58 -23.46
C GLU A 204 -5.84 -71.47 -22.37
N LEU A 205 -4.95 -70.48 -22.46
CA LEU A 205 -3.97 -70.20 -21.41
C LEU A 205 -4.65 -69.80 -20.11
N GLU A 206 -5.64 -68.91 -20.16
CA GLU A 206 -6.42 -68.47 -19.00
C GLU A 206 -7.19 -69.66 -18.39
N ALA A 207 -7.78 -70.53 -19.23
CA ALA A 207 -8.43 -71.74 -18.76
C ALA A 207 -7.45 -72.72 -18.07
N MET A 208 -6.19 -72.82 -18.53
CA MET A 208 -5.18 -73.64 -17.85
C MET A 208 -4.59 -72.96 -16.60
N CYS A 209 -4.48 -71.63 -16.61
CA CYS A 209 -4.04 -70.83 -15.46
C CYS A 209 -5.06 -70.80 -14.34
N LEU A 210 -6.37 -70.76 -14.63
CA LEU A 210 -7.44 -70.66 -13.63
C LEU A 210 -8.03 -72.03 -13.22
N GLY A 211 -7.65 -73.12 -13.91
CA GLY A 211 -8.24 -74.45 -13.71
C GLY A 211 -9.59 -74.57 -14.44
N PRO A 212 -10.34 -75.69 -14.32
CA PRO A 212 -11.66 -75.82 -14.94
C PRO A 212 -12.58 -74.73 -14.40
N VAL A 213 -12.64 -73.61 -15.11
CA VAL A 213 -13.54 -72.51 -14.83
C VAL A 213 -14.92 -73.06 -15.15
N SER A 214 -15.59 -73.63 -14.14
CA SER A 214 -17.03 -73.76 -14.22
C SER A 214 -17.53 -72.34 -14.47
N PRO A 215 -18.28 -72.07 -15.55
CA PRO A 215 -18.90 -70.77 -15.76
C PRO A 215 -20.00 -70.64 -14.70
N ARG A 216 -19.61 -70.36 -13.45
CA ARG A 216 -20.51 -69.83 -12.46
C ARG A 216 -20.70 -68.38 -12.87
N LEU A 217 -21.64 -68.19 -13.80
CA LEU A 217 -22.30 -66.92 -13.97
C LEU A 217 -22.57 -66.36 -12.56
N PRO A 218 -22.10 -65.13 -12.26
CA PRO A 218 -22.39 -64.50 -10.99
C PRO A 218 -23.90 -64.59 -10.75
N ASP A 219 -24.30 -64.92 -9.52
CA ASP A 219 -25.71 -64.90 -9.11
C ASP A 219 -26.36 -63.59 -9.60
N PRO A 220 -27.52 -63.62 -10.27
CA PRO A 220 -28.24 -62.41 -10.69
C PRO A 220 -28.35 -61.35 -9.59
N GLN A 221 -28.41 -61.74 -8.32
CA GLN A 221 -28.40 -60.79 -7.20
C GLN A 221 -27.06 -60.03 -7.04
N MET A 222 -25.93 -60.68 -7.30
CA MET A 222 -24.62 -60.01 -7.31
C MET A 222 -24.50 -59.03 -8.48
N ILE A 223 -25.09 -59.34 -9.64
CA ILE A 223 -25.11 -58.44 -10.80
C ILE A 223 -25.95 -57.20 -10.46
N VAL A 224 -27.10 -57.36 -9.83
CA VAL A 224 -27.94 -56.23 -9.37
C VAL A 224 -27.22 -55.39 -8.30
N ALA A 225 -26.56 -56.04 -7.33
CA ALA A 225 -25.79 -55.32 -6.31
C ALA A 225 -24.60 -54.56 -6.91
N ALA A 226 -23.88 -55.17 -7.87
CA ALA A 226 -22.80 -54.51 -8.60
C ALA A 226 -23.31 -53.35 -9.45
N ALA A 227 -24.46 -53.49 -10.12
CA ALA A 227 -25.09 -52.41 -10.88
C ALA A 227 -25.45 -51.22 -9.96
N GLN A 228 -26.02 -51.46 -8.78
CA GLN A 228 -26.32 -50.41 -7.80
C GLN A 228 -25.08 -49.71 -7.23
N VAL A 229 -23.95 -50.42 -7.16
CA VAL A 229 -22.66 -49.82 -6.77
C VAL A 229 -22.12 -48.96 -7.91
N VAL A 230 -22.20 -49.44 -9.16
CA VAL A 230 -21.81 -48.66 -10.34
C VAL A 230 -22.68 -47.40 -10.47
N ASP A 231 -23.99 -47.50 -10.28
CA ASP A 231 -24.92 -46.35 -10.31
C ASP A 231 -24.59 -45.33 -9.20
N ARG A 232 -24.24 -45.80 -7.99
CA ARG A 232 -23.78 -44.90 -6.92
C ARG A 232 -22.45 -44.23 -7.26
N LEU A 233 -21.50 -45.01 -7.79
CA LEU A 233 -20.20 -44.52 -8.20
C LEU A 233 -20.25 -43.61 -9.43
N THR A 234 -21.35 -43.60 -10.19
CA THR A 234 -21.56 -42.62 -11.28
C THR A 234 -22.32 -41.38 -10.81
N GLU A 235 -23.22 -41.49 -9.83
CA GLU A 235 -23.91 -40.35 -9.22
C GLU A 235 -22.99 -39.51 -8.30
N GLU A 236 -22.11 -40.14 -7.53
CA GLU A 236 -21.17 -39.41 -6.66
C GLU A 236 -20.27 -38.41 -7.41
N PRO A 237 -19.58 -38.78 -8.51
CA PRO A 237 -18.83 -37.83 -9.33
C PRO A 237 -19.67 -36.70 -9.87
N ARG A 238 -20.94 -36.97 -10.23
CA ARG A 238 -21.86 -35.96 -10.73
C ARG A 238 -22.20 -34.94 -9.64
N LEU A 239 -22.57 -35.40 -8.44
CA LEU A 239 -22.85 -34.54 -7.30
C LEU A 239 -21.63 -33.73 -6.88
N LEU A 240 -20.44 -34.35 -6.89
CA LEU A 240 -19.19 -33.66 -6.62
C LEU A 240 -18.87 -32.61 -7.69
N HIS A 241 -19.14 -32.91 -8.96
CA HIS A 241 -18.95 -31.96 -10.05
C HIS A 241 -19.90 -30.76 -9.91
N ASP A 242 -21.17 -30.99 -9.60
CA ASP A 242 -22.16 -29.94 -9.38
C ASP A 242 -21.78 -29.08 -8.16
N SER A 243 -21.31 -29.71 -7.06
CA SER A 243 -20.83 -28.99 -5.87
C SER A 243 -19.56 -28.17 -6.15
N LEU A 244 -18.61 -28.71 -6.93
CA LEU A 244 -17.42 -27.98 -7.36
C LEU A 244 -17.78 -26.80 -8.28
N ALA A 245 -18.75 -26.98 -9.18
CA ALA A 245 -19.24 -25.90 -10.03
C ALA A 245 -19.90 -24.79 -9.20
N GLN A 246 -20.69 -25.14 -8.18
CA GLN A 246 -21.29 -24.18 -7.26
C GLN A 246 -20.25 -23.40 -6.46
N THR A 247 -19.31 -24.11 -5.81
CA THR A 247 -18.25 -23.44 -5.02
C THR A 247 -17.38 -22.55 -5.88
N ARG A 248 -17.12 -22.94 -7.14
CA ARG A 248 -16.42 -22.09 -8.11
C ARG A 248 -17.20 -20.82 -8.42
N ALA A 249 -18.50 -20.91 -8.66
CA ALA A 249 -19.34 -19.74 -8.91
C ALA A 249 -19.39 -18.78 -7.69
N GLU A 250 -19.42 -19.32 -6.46
CA GLU A 250 -19.35 -18.53 -5.24
C GLU A 250 -18.00 -17.82 -5.10
N VAL A 251 -16.88 -18.50 -5.38
CA VAL A 251 -15.53 -17.90 -5.38
C VAL A 251 -15.42 -16.79 -6.42
N ASP A 252 -15.96 -16.98 -7.62
CA ASP A 252 -15.96 -15.96 -8.68
C ASP A 252 -16.79 -14.73 -8.25
N SER A 253 -17.96 -14.93 -7.62
CA SER A 253 -18.80 -13.86 -7.07
C SER A 253 -18.07 -13.07 -5.98
N LEU A 254 -17.49 -13.75 -4.99
CA LEU A 254 -16.74 -13.12 -3.91
C LEU A 254 -15.50 -12.39 -4.42
N THR A 255 -14.87 -12.91 -5.48
CA THR A 255 -13.74 -12.24 -6.13
C THR A 255 -14.17 -10.95 -6.81
N GLY A 256 -15.35 -10.94 -7.45
CA GLY A 256 -15.98 -9.75 -8.01
C GLY A 256 -16.32 -8.70 -6.95
N GLU A 257 -16.99 -9.09 -5.86
CA GLU A 257 -17.30 -8.20 -4.73
C GLU A 257 -16.04 -7.60 -4.10
N ARG A 258 -14.99 -8.42 -3.91
CA ARG A 258 -13.69 -7.94 -3.42
C ARG A 258 -13.06 -6.92 -4.36
N GLY A 259 -13.26 -7.05 -5.67
CA GLY A 259 -12.86 -6.06 -6.67
C GLY A 259 -13.58 -4.72 -6.43
N LEU A 260 -14.90 -4.74 -6.37
CA LEU A 260 -15.72 -3.54 -6.15
C LEU A 260 -15.40 -2.83 -4.83
N LEU A 261 -15.13 -3.61 -3.76
CA LEU A 261 -14.73 -3.06 -2.47
C LEU A 261 -13.35 -2.40 -2.51
N ARG A 262 -12.39 -2.97 -3.26
CA ARG A 262 -11.07 -2.34 -3.46
C ARG A 262 -11.19 -1.03 -4.23
N ASP A 263 -12.00 -1.00 -5.27
CA ASP A 263 -12.22 0.23 -6.05
C ASP A 263 -12.88 1.32 -5.19
N SER A 264 -13.89 0.93 -4.39
CA SER A 264 -14.55 1.83 -3.44
C SER A 264 -13.58 2.35 -2.38
N LEU A 265 -12.69 1.50 -1.84
CA LEU A 265 -11.67 1.91 -0.88
C LEU A 265 -10.68 2.90 -1.49
N ALA A 266 -10.23 2.65 -2.73
CA ALA A 266 -9.34 3.55 -3.45
C ALA A 266 -10.00 4.91 -3.71
N GLN A 267 -11.30 4.92 -4.04
CA GLN A 267 -12.06 6.17 -4.19
C GLN A 267 -12.14 6.96 -2.87
N VAL A 268 -12.50 6.30 -1.76
CA VAL A 268 -12.57 6.94 -0.43
C VAL A 268 -11.20 7.50 -0.01
N GLN A 269 -10.11 6.78 -0.28
CA GLN A 269 -8.75 7.27 -0.04
C GLN A 269 -8.46 8.55 -0.84
N GLY A 270 -8.83 8.57 -2.13
CA GLY A 270 -8.68 9.76 -2.97
C GLY A 270 -9.50 10.97 -2.47
N ASP A 271 -10.71 10.75 -1.97
CA ASP A 271 -11.53 11.80 -1.39
C ASP A 271 -10.96 12.34 -0.07
N VAL A 272 -10.42 11.47 0.78
CA VAL A 272 -9.72 11.85 2.02
C VAL A 272 -8.50 12.73 1.70
N ASP A 273 -7.69 12.35 0.72
CA ASP A 273 -6.53 13.14 0.29
C ASP A 273 -6.93 14.51 -0.26
N ARG A 274 -8.03 14.58 -1.01
CA ARG A 274 -8.59 15.85 -1.52
C ARG A 274 -9.03 16.76 -0.37
N LEU A 275 -9.83 16.24 0.56
CA LEU A 275 -10.31 16.98 1.72
C LEU A 275 -9.16 17.42 2.64
N ALA A 276 -8.10 16.62 2.75
CA ALA A 276 -6.91 16.98 3.51
C ALA A 276 -6.20 18.20 2.89
N LYS A 277 -6.10 18.26 1.56
CA LYS A 277 -5.53 19.42 0.82
C LYS A 277 -6.41 20.66 0.99
N GLU A 278 -7.72 20.54 0.80
CA GLU A 278 -8.66 21.66 0.99
C GLU A 278 -8.61 22.23 2.41
N ARG A 279 -8.57 21.36 3.42
CA ARG A 279 -8.40 21.77 4.82
C ARG A 279 -7.07 22.50 5.05
N GLY A 280 -6.00 22.09 4.36
CA GLY A 280 -4.71 22.79 4.38
C GLY A 280 -4.82 24.22 3.88
N LEU A 281 -5.41 24.40 2.69
CA LEU A 281 -5.62 25.71 2.07
C LEU A 281 -6.52 26.62 2.91
N LEU A 282 -7.61 26.07 3.48
CA LEU A 282 -8.49 26.83 4.36
C LEU A 282 -7.80 27.28 5.64
N ARG A 283 -6.90 26.47 6.21
CA ARG A 283 -6.11 26.88 7.38
C ARG A 283 -5.15 28.00 7.05
N GLU A 284 -4.48 27.92 5.90
CA GLU A 284 -3.59 28.99 5.44
C GLU A 284 -4.35 30.30 5.21
N SER A 285 -5.49 30.24 4.54
CA SER A 285 -6.38 31.39 4.35
C SER A 285 -6.87 31.97 5.69
N LEU A 286 -7.23 31.12 6.65
CA LEU A 286 -7.62 31.57 7.99
C LEU A 286 -6.47 32.28 8.71
N THR A 287 -5.24 31.74 8.64
CA THR A 287 -4.08 32.40 9.25
C THR A 287 -3.76 33.74 8.61
N GLN A 288 -3.92 33.86 7.29
CA GLN A 288 -3.74 35.12 6.59
C GLN A 288 -4.80 36.15 6.99
N ALA A 289 -6.07 35.75 7.07
CA ALA A 289 -7.15 36.63 7.51
C ALA A 289 -6.95 37.08 8.97
N GLN A 290 -6.47 36.20 9.84
CA GLN A 290 -6.14 36.53 11.23
C GLN A 290 -5.05 37.62 11.30
N ALA A 291 -3.98 37.46 10.51
CA ALA A 291 -2.89 38.43 10.45
C ALA A 291 -3.35 39.80 9.91
N GLU A 292 -4.27 39.82 8.94
CA GLU A 292 -4.86 41.06 8.42
C GLU A 292 -5.73 41.75 9.48
N VAL A 293 -6.52 41.01 10.25
CA VAL A 293 -7.30 41.56 11.37
C VAL A 293 -6.39 42.17 12.43
N ASP A 294 -5.31 41.49 12.81
CA ASP A 294 -4.35 41.99 13.80
C ASP A 294 -3.69 43.29 13.32
N ARG A 295 -3.25 43.31 12.05
CA ARG A 295 -2.70 44.53 11.42
C ARG A 295 -3.69 45.69 11.43
N LEU A 296 -4.94 45.45 11.02
CA LEU A 296 -5.97 46.50 11.02
C LEU A 296 -6.30 46.98 12.45
N ALA A 297 -6.20 46.10 13.45
CA ALA A 297 -6.37 46.48 14.84
C ALA A 297 -5.25 47.41 15.33
N GLU A 298 -4.00 47.15 14.95
CA GLU A 298 -2.85 48.02 15.21
C GLU A 298 -3.00 49.38 14.52
N GLU A 299 -3.31 49.39 13.22
CA GLU A 299 -3.55 50.62 12.44
C GLU A 299 -4.67 51.47 13.08
N ARG A 300 -5.77 50.84 13.50
CA ARG A 300 -6.85 51.51 14.23
C ARG A 300 -6.39 52.07 15.57
N GLY A 301 -5.50 51.37 16.28
CA GLY A 301 -4.90 51.84 17.54
C GLY A 301 -4.11 53.13 17.34
N LEU A 302 -3.20 53.13 16.36
CA LEU A 302 -2.39 54.30 16.00
C LEU A 302 -3.25 55.49 15.56
N LEU A 303 -4.29 55.25 14.75
CA LEU A 303 -5.22 56.30 14.34
C LEU A 303 -5.97 56.92 15.51
N ARG A 304 -6.38 56.12 16.51
CA ARG A 304 -7.03 56.63 17.73
C ARG A 304 -6.08 57.48 18.56
N GLU A 305 -4.82 57.06 18.70
CA GLU A 305 -3.80 57.84 19.41
C GLU A 305 -3.54 59.18 18.70
N ASN A 306 -3.33 59.16 17.39
CA ASN A 306 -3.14 60.38 16.59
C ASN A 306 -4.34 61.33 16.71
N LEU A 307 -5.57 60.79 16.65
CA LEU A 307 -6.77 61.59 16.82
C LEU A 307 -6.86 62.22 18.22
N ALA A 308 -6.51 61.47 19.27
CA ALA A 308 -6.46 62.01 20.63
C ALA A 308 -5.41 63.11 20.78
N GLN A 309 -4.22 62.96 20.18
CA GLN A 309 -3.18 63.98 20.17
C GLN A 309 -3.64 65.26 19.45
N LEU A 310 -4.26 65.13 18.27
CA LEU A 310 -4.80 66.27 17.53
C LEU A 310 -5.89 66.99 18.31
N LEU A 311 -6.80 66.26 18.96
CA LEU A 311 -7.83 66.88 19.81
C LEU A 311 -7.20 67.68 20.96
N ALA A 312 -6.20 67.11 21.65
CA ALA A 312 -5.49 67.82 22.72
C ALA A 312 -4.73 69.06 22.20
N GLU A 313 -4.15 69.00 21.01
CA GLU A 313 -3.52 70.16 20.37
C GLU A 313 -4.54 71.25 20.03
N THR A 314 -5.71 70.87 19.47
CA THR A 314 -6.77 71.84 19.19
C THR A 314 -7.30 72.51 20.46
N GLU A 315 -7.44 71.77 21.56
CA GLU A 315 -7.86 72.32 22.86
C GLU A 315 -6.82 73.32 23.39
N ARG A 316 -5.53 72.96 23.35
CA ARG A 316 -4.43 73.88 23.73
C ARG A 316 -4.41 75.15 22.89
N LEU A 317 -4.61 75.03 21.58
CA LEU A 317 -4.66 76.19 20.68
C LEU A 317 -5.87 77.09 20.98
N GLN A 318 -7.03 76.50 21.29
CA GLN A 318 -8.22 77.25 21.70
C GLN A 318 -8.01 77.98 23.04
N GLU A 319 -7.40 77.33 24.02
CA GLU A 319 -7.05 77.96 25.30
C GLU A 319 -6.07 79.11 25.12
N ALA A 320 -5.02 78.91 24.31
CA ALA A 320 -4.04 79.95 23.99
C ALA A 320 -4.70 81.13 23.25
N GLN A 321 -5.59 80.86 22.31
CA GLN A 321 -6.36 81.91 21.61
C GLN A 321 -7.27 82.68 22.56
N ALA A 322 -7.97 82.00 23.47
CA ALA A 322 -8.82 82.64 24.47
C ALA A 322 -8.03 83.46 25.50
N ALA A 323 -6.85 82.99 25.90
CA ALA A 323 -5.92 83.75 26.74
C ALA A 323 -5.41 85.00 26.00
N GLY A 324 -4.98 84.86 24.74
CA GLY A 324 -4.56 85.97 23.90
C GLY A 324 -5.67 87.01 23.68
N ALA A 325 -6.90 86.58 23.41
CA ALA A 325 -8.05 87.48 23.26
C ALA A 325 -8.35 88.25 24.56
N ARG A 326 -8.29 87.59 25.72
CA ARG A 326 -8.44 88.23 27.04
C ARG A 326 -7.35 89.27 27.29
N GLN A 327 -6.10 88.95 26.96
CA GLN A 327 -4.97 89.87 27.10
C GLN A 327 -5.15 91.11 26.21
N ILE A 328 -5.48 90.93 24.93
CA ILE A 328 -5.74 92.04 24.01
C ILE A 328 -6.87 92.93 24.52
N LEU A 329 -7.95 92.36 25.04
CA LEU A 329 -9.05 93.13 25.63
C LEU A 329 -8.57 93.94 26.83
N HIS A 330 -7.83 93.32 27.76
CA HIS A 330 -7.27 94.00 28.92
C HIS A 330 -6.35 95.16 28.51
N ASP A 331 -5.43 94.92 27.58
CA ASP A 331 -4.49 95.93 27.09
C ASP A 331 -5.23 97.07 26.36
N SER A 332 -6.28 96.75 25.60
CA SER A 332 -7.13 97.75 24.96
C SER A 332 -7.91 98.60 25.97
N GLN A 333 -8.35 98.01 27.10
CA GLN A 333 -9.01 98.73 28.18
C GLN A 333 -8.02 99.64 28.92
N ALA A 334 -6.81 99.16 29.21
CA ALA A 334 -5.74 99.94 29.80
C ALA A 334 -5.36 101.13 28.91
N ALA A 335 -5.14 100.91 27.62
CA ALA A 335 -4.83 101.95 26.64
C ALA A 335 -5.97 102.99 26.51
N ARG A 336 -7.23 102.56 26.58
CA ARG A 336 -8.40 103.47 26.60
C ARG A 336 -8.45 104.31 27.88
N ALA A 337 -8.17 103.71 29.04
CA ALA A 337 -8.11 104.44 30.31
C ALA A 337 -6.98 105.48 30.32
N GLU A 338 -5.80 105.11 29.82
CA GLU A 338 -4.68 106.03 29.64
C GLU A 338 -5.03 107.17 28.68
N SER A 339 -5.64 106.86 27.52
CA SER A 339 -6.10 107.86 26.57
C SER A 339 -7.12 108.82 27.19
N ALA A 340 -8.04 108.31 28.02
CA ALA A 340 -9.02 109.14 28.73
C ALA A 340 -8.35 110.07 29.76
N LEU A 341 -7.36 109.59 30.52
CA LEU A 341 -6.57 110.39 31.45
C LEU A 341 -5.77 111.48 30.72
N LEU A 342 -5.10 111.14 29.63
CA LEU A 342 -4.37 112.10 28.80
C LEU A 342 -5.31 113.16 28.23
N ASN A 343 -6.48 112.78 27.72
CA ASN A 343 -7.49 113.71 27.23
C ASN A 343 -8.00 114.66 28.34
N ALA A 344 -8.27 114.14 29.53
CA ALA A 344 -8.66 114.96 30.68
C ALA A 344 -7.53 115.93 31.08
N ARG A 345 -6.27 115.49 31.03
CA ARG A 345 -5.11 116.34 31.30
C ARG A 345 -4.96 117.44 30.25
N VAL A 346 -5.12 117.13 28.97
CA VAL A 346 -5.11 118.11 27.88
C VAL A 346 -6.24 119.12 28.06
N ALA A 347 -7.46 118.68 28.40
CA ALA A 347 -8.59 119.58 28.64
C ALA A 347 -8.34 120.51 29.85
N ALA A 348 -7.76 119.99 30.93
CA ALA A 348 -7.39 120.80 32.10
C ALA A 348 -6.30 121.84 31.76
N LEU A 349 -5.27 121.42 31.00
CA LEU A 349 -4.21 122.34 30.53
C LEU A 349 -4.78 123.41 29.59
N ARG A 350 -5.73 123.07 28.72
CA ARG A 350 -6.43 124.06 27.87
C ARG A 350 -7.19 125.09 28.69
N ARG A 351 -7.97 124.66 29.70
CA ARG A 351 -8.65 125.58 30.62
C ARG A 351 -7.68 126.48 31.38
N GLN A 352 -6.57 125.92 31.87
CA GLN A 352 -5.52 126.72 32.54
C GLN A 352 -4.91 127.76 31.60
N LEU A 353 -4.70 127.41 30.33
CA LEU A 353 -4.21 128.35 29.32
C LEU A 353 -5.24 129.45 29.05
N GLU A 354 -6.51 129.09 28.88
CA GLU A 354 -7.62 130.05 28.70
C GLU A 354 -7.75 130.99 29.91
N ASP A 355 -7.74 130.47 31.13
CA ASP A 355 -7.78 131.26 32.37
C ASP A 355 -6.57 132.19 32.46
N ALA A 356 -5.37 131.70 32.12
CA ALA A 356 -4.15 132.52 32.09
C ALA A 356 -4.22 133.62 31.02
N GLN A 357 -4.79 133.34 29.86
CA GLN A 357 -5.05 134.32 28.81
C GLN A 357 -6.04 135.39 29.28
N VAL A 358 -7.18 134.99 29.88
CA VAL A 358 -8.16 135.92 30.46
C VAL A 358 -7.52 136.79 31.54
N GLN A 359 -6.69 136.22 32.42
CA GLN A 359 -5.94 136.97 33.43
C GLN A 359 -4.94 137.95 32.81
N HIS A 360 -4.23 137.54 31.76
CA HIS A 360 -3.32 138.41 31.02
C HIS A 360 -4.08 139.57 30.38
N ASP A 361 -5.20 139.31 29.71
CA ASP A 361 -6.02 140.33 29.06
C ASP A 361 -6.63 141.28 30.08
N ALA A 362 -7.08 140.79 31.24
CA ALA A 362 -7.53 141.62 32.35
C ALA A 362 -6.41 142.51 32.89
N ARG A 363 -5.19 141.97 33.08
CA ARG A 363 -4.02 142.77 33.50
C ARG A 363 -3.63 143.81 32.44
N ALA A 364 -3.68 143.44 31.16
CA ALA A 364 -3.41 144.33 30.03
C ALA A 364 -4.46 145.44 29.95
N ALA A 365 -5.75 145.14 30.18
CA ALA A 365 -6.83 146.11 30.24
C ALA A 365 -6.67 147.07 31.43
N VAL A 366 -6.35 146.56 32.63
CA VAL A 366 -6.06 147.39 33.81
C VAL A 366 -4.85 148.29 33.58
N SER A 367 -3.76 147.75 33.05
CA SER A 367 -2.56 148.52 32.73
C SER A 367 -2.84 149.55 31.64
N GLY A 368 -3.61 149.20 30.62
CA GLY A 368 -4.07 150.11 29.56
C GLY A 368 -4.93 151.24 30.10
N ALA A 369 -5.88 150.95 31.00
CA ALA A 369 -6.69 151.96 31.67
C ALA A 369 -5.84 152.88 32.56
N GLN A 370 -4.83 152.33 33.24
CA GLN A 370 -3.89 153.12 34.04
C GLN A 370 -3.03 154.03 33.16
N ILE A 371 -2.53 153.55 32.01
CA ILE A 371 -1.82 154.37 31.02
C ILE A 371 -2.72 155.48 30.50
N LEU A 372 -3.98 155.18 30.15
CA LEU A 372 -4.93 156.19 29.68
C LEU A 372 -5.20 157.24 30.76
N ARG A 373 -5.41 156.83 32.01
CA ARG A 373 -5.57 157.75 33.15
C ARG A 373 -4.34 158.63 33.36
N LEU A 374 -3.15 158.03 33.41
CA LEU A 374 -1.89 158.77 33.53
C LEU A 374 -1.68 159.71 32.35
N SER A 375 -2.05 159.31 31.13
CA SER A 375 -1.98 160.16 29.95
C SER A 375 -2.95 161.34 30.03
N ALA A 376 -4.17 161.13 30.54
CA ALA A 376 -5.15 162.18 30.77
C ALA A 376 -4.69 163.14 31.88
N GLU A 377 -4.10 162.63 32.96
CA GLU A 377 -3.47 163.45 34.02
C GLU A 377 -2.28 164.25 33.47
N LEU A 378 -1.42 163.64 32.64
CA LEU A 378 -0.34 164.33 31.94
C LEU A 378 -0.86 165.40 30.97
N GLN A 379 -1.92 165.12 30.23
CA GLN A 379 -2.55 166.09 29.33
C GLN A 379 -3.16 167.24 30.13
N ALA A 380 -3.89 166.95 31.21
CA ALA A 380 -4.51 167.94 32.07
C ALA A 380 -3.46 168.83 32.76
N THR A 381 -2.34 168.25 33.22
CA THR A 381 -1.22 169.02 33.77
C THR A 381 -0.53 169.84 32.68
N ARG A 382 -0.35 169.31 31.47
CA ARG A 382 0.17 170.06 30.33
C ARG A 382 -0.75 171.23 29.94
N ASP A 383 -2.06 171.03 29.94
CA ASP A 383 -3.07 172.06 29.69
C ASP A 383 -3.14 173.07 30.83
N HIS A 384 -2.89 172.63 32.07
CA HIS A 384 -2.78 173.51 33.22
C HIS A 384 -1.53 174.40 33.12
N VAL A 385 -0.38 173.82 32.76
CA VAL A 385 0.85 174.57 32.45
C VAL A 385 0.62 175.52 31.28
N ALA A 386 -0.03 175.08 30.21
CA ALA A 386 -0.40 175.92 29.07
C ALA A 386 -1.34 177.07 29.50
N ARG A 387 -2.31 176.81 30.38
CA ARG A 387 -3.17 177.85 30.99
C ARG A 387 -2.39 178.82 31.86
N ILE A 388 -1.43 178.37 32.67
CA ILE A 388 -0.52 179.26 33.41
C ILE A 388 0.30 180.10 32.43
N HIS A 389 0.74 179.53 31.31
CA HIS A 389 1.42 180.22 30.22
C HIS A 389 0.50 181.03 29.29
N ALA A 390 -0.82 180.95 29.41
CA ALA A 390 -1.79 181.77 28.66
C ALA A 390 -2.45 182.84 29.56
N SER A 391 -2.54 182.57 30.86
CA SER A 391 -2.97 183.48 31.92
C SER A 391 -2.11 184.73 31.89
N SER A 392 -2.72 185.89 31.66
CA SER A 392 -2.08 187.20 31.47
C SER A 392 -1.19 187.68 32.63
N SER A 393 -1.07 186.93 33.73
CA SER A 393 -0.21 187.20 34.88
C SER A 393 1.29 186.89 34.69
N TRP A 394 1.70 185.97 33.80
CA TRP A 394 3.13 185.73 33.52
C TRP A 394 3.74 186.79 32.58
N ARG A 395 2.91 187.47 31.77
CA ARG A 395 3.35 188.62 30.96
C ARG A 395 3.70 189.84 31.83
N VAL A 396 3.12 189.97 33.03
CA VAL A 396 3.36 191.08 33.97
C VAL A 396 4.63 190.87 34.82
N THR A 397 5.15 189.64 34.95
CA THR A 397 6.38 189.36 35.73
C THR A 397 7.66 189.24 34.90
N ARG A 398 7.58 189.34 33.56
CA ARG A 398 8.76 189.37 32.68
C ARG A 398 9.66 190.61 32.87
N PRO A 399 9.15 191.83 33.20
CA PRO A 399 10.04 192.96 33.53
C PRO A 399 10.78 192.76 34.86
N MET A 400 10.21 192.05 35.83
CA MET A 400 10.81 191.91 37.17
C MET A 400 11.98 190.92 37.24
N ARG A 401 12.10 189.96 36.30
CA ARG A 401 13.28 189.08 36.23
C ARG A 401 14.51 189.74 35.59
N ALA A 402 14.36 190.89 34.93
CA ALA A 402 15.48 191.68 34.43
C ALA A 402 16.19 192.48 35.54
N VAL A 403 15.48 192.89 36.60
CA VAL A 403 16.06 193.68 37.70
C VAL A 403 16.76 192.80 38.74
N ARG A 404 16.31 191.56 38.96
CA ARG A 404 16.93 190.66 39.97
C ARG A 404 18.28 190.06 39.57
N ARG A 405 18.70 190.15 38.29
CA ARG A 405 20.08 189.78 37.89
C ARG A 405 21.13 190.85 38.18
N ARG A 406 20.75 192.06 38.63
CA ARG A 406 21.70 193.16 38.92
C ARG A 406 22.19 193.28 40.37
N LEU A 407 21.70 192.46 41.31
CA LEU A 407 22.06 192.55 42.75
C LEU A 407 22.59 191.24 43.37
N GLY A 408 23.09 190.31 42.55
CA GLY A 408 23.70 189.05 43.01
C GLY A 408 25.17 188.86 42.60
N ARG A 409 25.91 189.96 42.45
CA ARG A 409 27.38 189.96 42.38
C ARG A 409 27.94 190.60 43.65
N SER A 410 28.09 189.75 44.65
CA SER A 410 29.11 189.79 45.71
C SER A 410 29.16 188.41 46.32
#